data_AF-A0A9N9HNS9-F1
#
_entry.id   AF-A0A9N9HNS9-F1
#
_cell.length_a   1.000
_cell.length_b   1.000
_cell.length_c   1.000
_cell.angle_alpha   90.00
_cell.angle_beta   90.00
_cell.angle_gamma   90.00
#
_symmetry.space_group_name_H-M   'P 1'
#
loop_
_entity.id
_entity.type
_entity.pdbx_description
1 polymer ?
#
loop_
_entity_poly.entity_id
_entity_poly.type
_entity_poly.pdbx_seq_one_letter_code
_entity_poly.pdbx_strand_id
1 'polypeptide(L)'
;MKNEKSTSRKKEFEAYPSISTRSYFFPISVLIFIIIYKLLTFGPFAPLPCRLLRIGCLDMKVQGYVAPEFIDAKKAYVKYFENGGEVGSSVAAYYNGKLVVDLQGGYADLEAKREYDENTMQFVFSSTKIMV
;
A
#
# COMPACT_ATOMS: atom_id res chain seq x y z
N MET A 1 49.10 6.35 -66.26
CA MET A 1 49.74 5.29 -65.44
C MET A 1 49.88 5.80 -64.01
N LYS A 2 49.18 5.18 -63.05
CA LYS A 2 49.38 5.10 -61.57
C LYS A 2 49.71 6.41 -60.81
N ASN A 3 49.15 6.76 -59.66
CA ASN A 3 48.22 6.15 -58.72
C ASN A 3 47.82 7.29 -57.75
N GLU A 4 46.53 7.55 -57.55
CA GLU A 4 46.05 8.43 -56.48
C GLU A 4 46.24 7.74 -55.13
N LYS A 5 47.07 8.30 -54.25
CA LYS A 5 47.03 8.05 -52.81
C LYS A 5 46.08 9.08 -52.19
N SER A 6 44.79 8.77 -52.11
CA SER A 6 43.87 9.49 -51.23
C SER A 6 43.95 8.88 -49.83
N THR A 7 44.78 9.50 -48.99
CA THR A 7 44.87 9.23 -47.56
C THR A 7 43.58 9.71 -46.89
N SER A 8 42.52 8.92 -46.97
CA SER A 8 41.28 9.18 -46.23
C SER A 8 41.46 8.70 -44.79
N ARG A 9 41.64 9.66 -43.88
CA ARG A 9 41.57 9.48 -42.43
C ARG A 9 40.25 8.80 -42.08
N LYS A 10 40.31 7.51 -41.71
CA LYS A 10 39.22 6.85 -41.00
C LYS A 10 39.05 7.58 -39.67
N LYS A 11 38.01 8.42 -39.56
CA LYS A 11 37.50 8.83 -38.26
C LYS A 11 37.00 7.56 -37.59
N GLU A 12 37.72 7.17 -36.55
CA GLU A 12 37.37 6.12 -35.62
C GLU A 12 36.01 6.49 -35.02
N PHE A 13 34.96 5.87 -35.54
CA PHE A 13 33.62 5.96 -34.99
C PHE A 13 33.67 5.09 -33.74
N GLU A 14 33.93 5.71 -32.59
CA GLU A 14 33.93 5.02 -31.29
C GLU A 14 32.63 4.24 -31.17
N ALA A 15 32.79 2.91 -31.15
CA ALA A 15 31.70 1.97 -31.07
C ALA A 15 30.94 2.21 -29.77
N TYR A 16 29.66 2.58 -29.86
CA TYR A 16 28.76 2.48 -28.73
C TYR A 16 28.80 1.04 -28.22
N PRO A 17 29.11 0.78 -26.93
CA PRO A 17 29.12 -0.57 -26.41
C PRO A 17 27.72 -1.15 -26.59
N SER A 18 27.64 -2.28 -27.28
CA SER A 18 26.39 -3.03 -27.47
C SER A 18 25.94 -3.58 -26.12
N ILE A 19 25.15 -2.77 -25.41
CA ILE A 19 24.51 -3.17 -24.17
C ILE A 19 23.62 -4.39 -24.48
N SER A 20 24.02 -5.54 -23.93
CA SER A 20 23.30 -6.80 -24.05
C SER A 20 21.90 -6.65 -23.46
N THR A 21 20.90 -6.52 -24.33
CA THR A 21 19.48 -6.38 -23.98
C THR A 21 18.98 -7.54 -23.12
N ARG A 22 19.62 -8.71 -23.22
CA ARG A 22 19.30 -9.93 -22.46
C ARG A 22 19.52 -9.79 -20.95
N SER A 23 20.41 -8.90 -20.50
CA SER A 23 20.75 -8.73 -19.08
C SER A 23 19.67 -8.00 -18.26
N TYR A 24 18.79 -7.24 -18.90
CA TYR A 24 17.80 -6.40 -18.22
C TYR A 24 16.40 -7.03 -18.14
N PHE A 25 16.07 -8.02 -18.98
CA PHE A 25 14.75 -8.66 -18.96
C PHE A 25 14.45 -9.39 -17.64
N PHE A 26 15.44 -10.05 -17.06
CA PHE A 26 15.27 -10.78 -15.80
C PHE A 26 15.00 -9.88 -14.58
N PRO A 27 15.79 -8.82 -14.31
CA PRO A 27 15.49 -7.92 -13.19
C PRO A 27 14.19 -7.13 -13.41
N ILE A 28 13.87 -6.75 -14.65
CA ILE A 28 12.62 -6.04 -14.96
C ILE A 28 11.40 -6.93 -14.72
N SER A 29 11.42 -8.20 -15.13
CA SER A 29 10.28 -9.10 -14.93
C SER A 29 10.01 -9.39 -13.44
N VAL A 30 11.07 -9.58 -12.65
CA VAL A 30 10.97 -9.76 -11.19
C VAL A 30 10.39 -8.50 -10.54
N LEU A 31 10.84 -7.31 -10.96
CA LEU A 31 10.35 -6.05 -10.41
C LEU A 31 8.89 -5.80 -10.78
N ILE A 32 8.50 -6.08 -12.03
CA ILE A 32 7.10 -6.04 -12.46
C ILE A 32 6.24 -7.02 -11.65
N PHE A 33 6.72 -8.24 -11.42
CA PHE A 33 6.02 -9.24 -10.61
C PHE A 33 5.82 -8.76 -9.16
N ILE A 34 6.85 -8.18 -8.53
CA ILE A 34 6.76 -7.61 -7.18
C ILE A 34 5.74 -6.47 -7.15
N ILE A 35 5.75 -5.58 -8.14
CA ILE A 35 4.78 -4.48 -8.25
C ILE A 35 3.36 -5.03 -8.34
N ILE A 36 3.12 -6.00 -9.24
CA ILE A 36 1.80 -6.62 -9.42
C ILE A 36 1.36 -7.30 -8.12
N TYR A 37 2.23 -8.07 -7.47
CA TYR A 37 1.93 -8.72 -6.20
C TYR A 37 1.52 -7.69 -5.13
N LYS A 38 2.26 -6.57 -5.00
CA LYS A 38 1.89 -5.49 -4.07
C LYS A 38 0.58 -4.81 -4.47
N LEU A 39 0.33 -4.58 -5.75
CA LEU A 39 -0.94 -4.00 -6.22
C LEU A 39 -2.16 -4.86 -5.90
N LEU A 40 -1.98 -6.19 -5.90
CA LEU A 40 -3.05 -7.15 -5.63
C LEU A 40 -3.25 -7.44 -4.14
N THR A 41 -2.22 -7.27 -3.30
CA THR A 41 -2.28 -7.64 -1.88
C THR A 41 -2.42 -6.46 -0.92
N PHE A 42 -2.07 -5.25 -1.37
CA PHE A 42 -2.21 -4.04 -0.59
C PHE A 42 -3.57 -3.40 -0.84
N GLY A 43 -4.23 -2.93 0.21
CA GLY A 43 -5.57 -2.38 0.16
C GLY A 43 -5.69 -1.12 -0.71
N PRO A 44 -6.90 -0.85 -1.21
CA PRO A 44 -7.13 0.19 -2.21
C PRO A 44 -7.00 1.61 -1.62
N PHE A 45 -7.10 1.77 -0.30
CA PHE A 45 -7.23 3.07 0.34
C PHE A 45 -5.90 3.78 0.62
N ALA A 46 -4.76 3.11 0.39
CA ALA A 46 -3.46 3.77 0.44
C ALA A 46 -3.05 4.36 -0.93
N PRO A 47 -2.41 5.54 -0.93
CA PRO A 47 -1.94 6.17 -2.15
C PRO A 47 -0.84 5.33 -2.82
N LEU A 48 -0.73 5.43 -4.15
CA LEU A 48 0.22 4.62 -4.94
C LEU A 48 1.69 4.73 -4.46
N PRO A 49 2.23 5.90 -4.07
CA PRO A 49 3.58 5.99 -3.52
C PRO A 49 3.77 5.17 -2.24
N CYS A 50 2.76 5.12 -1.37
CA CYS A 50 2.78 4.29 -0.17
C CYS A 50 2.75 2.80 -0.54
N ARG A 51 1.90 2.42 -1.50
CA ARG A 51 1.77 1.03 -1.95
C ARG A 51 3.05 0.46 -2.56
N LEU A 52 3.71 1.25 -3.40
CA LEU A 52 4.90 0.81 -4.13
C LEU A 52 6.16 0.94 -3.28
N LEU A 53 6.34 2.10 -2.63
CA LEU A 53 7.59 2.54 -2.03
C LEU A 53 7.51 2.83 -0.52
N ARG A 54 6.34 2.66 0.12
CA ARG A 54 6.09 3.01 1.54
C ARG A 54 6.37 4.50 1.86
N ILE A 55 6.24 5.37 0.87
CA ILE A 55 6.42 6.82 1.02
C ILE A 55 5.05 7.49 1.13
N GLY A 56 4.87 8.41 2.10
CA GLY A 56 3.64 9.19 2.25
C GLY A 56 2.42 8.35 2.65
N CYS A 57 2.63 7.28 3.43
CA CYS A 57 1.54 6.53 4.03
C CYS A 57 0.82 7.38 5.08
N LEU A 58 -0.49 7.22 5.19
CA LEU A 58 -1.26 7.82 6.27
C LEU A 58 -0.91 7.14 7.60
N ASP A 59 -0.66 7.95 8.63
CA ASP A 59 -0.46 7.47 9.98
C ASP A 59 -1.83 7.21 10.62
N MET A 60 -2.22 5.94 10.67
CA MET A 60 -3.54 5.52 11.11
C MET A 60 -3.45 5.12 12.59
N LYS A 61 -3.88 6.03 13.46
CA LYS A 61 -3.92 5.80 14.90
C LYS A 61 -5.05 4.83 15.24
N VAL A 62 -4.73 3.77 15.96
CA VAL A 62 -5.70 2.80 16.50
C VAL A 62 -5.81 2.99 18.00
N GLN A 63 -7.03 3.12 18.49
CA GLN A 63 -7.37 3.36 19.89
C GLN A 63 -8.52 2.48 20.35
N GLY A 64 -8.82 2.53 21.64
CA GLY A 64 -9.89 1.76 22.27
C GLY A 64 -9.38 0.60 23.15
N TYR A 65 -10.29 -0.28 23.48
CA TYR A 65 -10.13 -1.37 24.44
C TYR A 65 -9.98 -2.73 23.75
N VAL A 66 -9.10 -3.56 24.30
CA VAL A 66 -9.05 -4.98 23.97
C VAL A 66 -8.72 -5.77 25.24
N ALA A 67 -9.45 -6.83 25.49
CA ALA A 67 -9.12 -7.75 26.57
C ALA A 67 -7.78 -8.47 26.25
N PRO A 68 -6.93 -8.76 27.25
CA PRO A 68 -5.59 -9.33 27.03
C PRO A 68 -5.60 -10.61 26.20
N GLU A 69 -6.57 -11.49 26.44
CA GLU A 69 -6.75 -12.75 25.70
C GLU A 69 -7.11 -12.56 24.21
N PHE A 70 -7.53 -11.36 23.80
CA PHE A 70 -7.88 -11.00 22.41
C PHE A 70 -6.91 -10.00 21.77
N ILE A 71 -5.69 -9.84 22.32
CA ILE A 71 -4.71 -8.87 21.82
C ILE A 71 -4.36 -9.05 20.32
N ASP A 72 -4.45 -10.28 19.82
CA ASP A 72 -4.18 -10.58 18.41
C ASP A 72 -5.24 -9.96 17.47
N ALA A 73 -6.46 -9.73 17.95
CA ALA A 73 -7.47 -8.98 17.20
C ALA A 73 -7.01 -7.53 16.98
N LYS A 74 -6.44 -6.88 18.02
CA LYS A 74 -5.87 -5.54 17.88
C LYS A 74 -4.70 -5.52 16.89
N LYS A 75 -3.81 -6.52 16.93
CA LYS A 75 -2.69 -6.63 15.98
C LYS A 75 -3.19 -6.78 14.53
N ALA A 76 -4.19 -7.62 14.31
CA ALA A 76 -4.81 -7.79 13.00
C ALA A 76 -5.45 -6.49 12.51
N TYR A 77 -6.13 -5.77 13.40
CA TYR A 77 -6.77 -4.49 13.11
C TYR A 77 -5.76 -3.39 12.78
N VAL A 78 -4.65 -3.27 13.52
CA VAL A 78 -3.55 -2.36 13.17
C VAL A 78 -2.96 -2.70 11.80
N LYS A 79 -2.66 -3.99 11.56
CA LYS A 79 -2.12 -4.47 10.28
C LYS A 79 -3.07 -4.20 9.10
N TYR A 80 -4.38 -4.22 9.33
CA TYR A 80 -5.39 -3.88 8.32
C TYR A 80 -5.20 -2.44 7.81
N PHE A 81 -5.01 -1.47 8.70
CA PHE A 81 -4.71 -0.09 8.32
C PHE A 81 -3.30 0.08 7.72
N GLU A 82 -2.27 -0.56 8.29
CA GLU A 82 -0.91 -0.51 7.75
C GLU A 82 -0.79 -1.02 6.31
N ASN A 83 -1.71 -1.90 5.92
CA ASN A 83 -1.82 -2.45 4.56
C ASN A 83 -2.82 -1.66 3.69
N GLY A 84 -3.29 -0.48 4.13
CA GLY A 84 -4.22 0.35 3.36
C GLY A 84 -5.61 -0.28 3.20
N GLY A 85 -6.01 -1.15 4.13
CA GLY A 85 -7.27 -1.87 4.10
C GLY A 85 -8.49 -0.98 4.31
N GLU A 86 -8.34 0.16 4.98
CA GLU A 86 -9.45 1.08 5.29
C GLU A 86 -8.98 2.51 5.53
N VAL A 87 -9.89 3.47 5.39
CA VAL A 87 -9.65 4.89 5.73
C VAL A 87 -9.93 5.18 7.19
N GLY A 88 -11.07 4.70 7.70
CA GLY A 88 -11.49 4.83 9.08
C GLY A 88 -12.57 3.80 9.39
N SER A 89 -12.50 3.18 10.57
CA SER A 89 -13.51 2.21 10.99
C SER A 89 -13.58 2.06 12.51
N SER A 90 -14.59 1.34 12.95
CA SER A 90 -14.74 0.84 14.32
C SER A 90 -15.15 -0.63 14.33
N VAL A 91 -14.68 -1.39 15.31
CA VAL A 91 -15.08 -2.79 15.52
C VAL A 91 -15.33 -3.06 17.00
N ALA A 92 -16.47 -3.70 17.29
CA ALA A 92 -16.81 -4.17 18.62
C ALA A 92 -17.13 -5.67 18.59
N ALA A 93 -16.66 -6.42 19.59
CA ALA A 93 -16.93 -7.84 19.72
C ALA A 93 -17.24 -8.22 21.18
N TYR A 94 -18.22 -9.10 21.34
CA TYR A 94 -18.65 -9.63 22.63
C TYR A 94 -18.39 -11.14 22.69
N TYR A 95 -17.85 -11.60 23.81
CA TYR A 95 -17.66 -13.03 24.12
C TYR A 95 -18.31 -13.34 25.46
N ASN A 96 -19.22 -14.32 25.48
CA ASN A 96 -20.02 -14.67 26.67
C ASN A 96 -20.70 -13.46 27.33
N GLY A 97 -21.28 -12.56 26.51
CA GLY A 97 -21.99 -11.37 26.97
C GLY A 97 -21.08 -10.24 27.49
N LYS A 98 -19.75 -10.39 27.45
CA LYS A 98 -18.79 -9.35 27.85
C LYS A 98 -18.16 -8.72 26.63
N LEU A 99 -18.02 -7.39 26.65
CA LEU A 99 -17.25 -6.66 25.64
C LEU A 99 -15.77 -7.05 25.78
N VAL A 100 -15.19 -7.56 24.69
CA VAL A 100 -13.79 -8.03 24.67
C VAL A 100 -12.93 -7.29 23.65
N VAL A 101 -13.55 -6.70 22.63
CA VAL A 101 -12.89 -5.82 21.66
C VAL A 101 -13.80 -4.62 21.46
N ASP A 102 -13.24 -3.43 21.53
CA ASP A 102 -13.89 -2.17 21.14
C ASP A 102 -12.80 -1.22 20.65
N LEU A 103 -12.59 -1.20 19.34
CA LEU A 103 -11.48 -0.48 18.71
C LEU A 103 -12.01 0.47 17.66
N GLN A 104 -11.32 1.61 17.53
CA GLN A 104 -11.52 2.58 16.48
C GLN A 104 -10.16 2.94 15.88
N GLY A 105 -10.14 3.31 14.60
CA GLY A 105 -8.91 3.78 14.01
C GLY A 105 -9.07 4.45 12.66
N GLY A 106 -8.03 5.18 12.29
CA GLY A 106 -7.95 5.94 11.05
C GLY A 106 -8.65 7.29 11.12
N TYR A 107 -9.25 7.71 10.01
CA TYR A 107 -9.86 9.03 9.86
C TYR A 107 -11.34 8.94 9.50
N ALA A 108 -12.16 9.75 10.17
CA ALA A 108 -13.53 9.99 9.78
C ALA A 108 -13.62 10.96 8.58
N ASP A 109 -12.61 11.83 8.43
CA ASP A 109 -12.46 12.76 7.32
C ASP A 109 -10.97 13.02 7.07
N LEU A 110 -10.48 12.64 5.89
CA LEU A 110 -9.08 12.81 5.49
C LEU A 110 -8.72 14.26 5.18
N GLU A 111 -9.65 15.04 4.64
CA GLU A 111 -9.41 16.44 4.26
C GLU A 111 -9.33 17.32 5.51
N ALA A 112 -10.28 17.13 6.43
CA ALA A 112 -10.31 17.83 7.71
C ALA A 112 -9.34 17.23 8.74
N LYS A 113 -8.66 16.12 8.43
CA LYS A 113 -7.80 15.33 9.33
C LYS A 113 -8.50 14.97 10.65
N ARG A 114 -9.80 14.68 10.59
CA ARG A 114 -10.58 14.30 11.76
C ARG A 114 -10.40 12.81 12.02
N GLU A 115 -9.85 12.48 13.18
CA GLU A 115 -9.67 11.08 13.62
C GLU A 115 -11.02 10.34 13.68
N TYR A 116 -10.99 9.03 13.41
CA TYR A 116 -12.12 8.15 13.66
C TYR A 116 -12.08 7.68 15.11
N ASP A 117 -13.05 8.11 15.91
CA ASP A 117 -13.13 7.84 17.35
C ASP A 117 -14.46 7.17 17.76
N GLU A 118 -14.64 6.95 19.06
CA GLU A 118 -15.85 6.33 19.64
C GLU A 118 -17.14 7.12 19.41
N ASN A 119 -17.05 8.41 19.11
CA ASN A 119 -18.20 9.29 18.85
C ASN A 119 -18.49 9.44 17.35
N THR A 120 -17.67 8.83 16.51
CA THR A 120 -17.80 8.92 15.06
C THR A 120 -18.99 8.08 14.58
N MET A 121 -20.02 8.76 14.08
CA MET A 121 -21.17 8.11 13.43
C MET A 121 -20.89 7.87 11.95
N GLN A 122 -21.30 6.70 11.46
CA GLN A 122 -21.23 6.32 10.05
C GLN A 122 -22.57 5.78 9.54
N PHE A 123 -22.80 5.87 8.22
CA PHE A 123 -23.93 5.21 7.59
C PHE A 123 -23.73 3.70 7.58
N VAL A 124 -24.63 2.97 8.25
CA VAL A 124 -24.59 1.50 8.33
C VAL A 124 -25.55 0.81 7.33
N PHE A 125 -26.16 1.59 6.42
CA PHE A 125 -27.03 1.12 5.36
C PHE A 125 -28.09 0.09 5.83
N SER A 126 -28.07 -1.11 5.24
CA SER A 126 -29.06 -2.15 5.53
C SER A 126 -28.91 -2.78 6.90
N SER A 127 -27.82 -2.55 7.62
CA SER A 127 -27.66 -3.04 8.99
C SER A 127 -28.75 -2.51 9.91
N THR A 128 -29.32 -1.32 9.65
CA THR A 128 -30.45 -0.77 10.41
C THR A 128 -31.69 -1.68 10.39
N LYS A 129 -31.83 -2.57 9.40
CA LYS A 129 -32.97 -3.50 9.31
C LYS A 129 -33.09 -4.44 10.50
N ILE A 130 -32.01 -4.74 11.22
CA ILE A 130 -32.04 -5.62 12.40
C ILE A 130 -32.59 -4.93 13.66
N MET A 131 -32.73 -3.60 13.61
CA MET A 131 -33.16 -2.78 14.74
C MET A 131 -34.67 -2.55 14.78
N VAL A 132 -35.39 -2.95 13.73
CA VAL A 132 -36.84 -2.78 13.53
C VAL A 132 -37.49 -4.15 13.51
#